data_AF-A0A521ZLG5-F1
#
_entry.id   AF-A0A521ZLG5-F1
#
_cell.length_a   1.000
_cell.length_b   1.000
_cell.length_c   1.000
_cell.angle_alpha   90.00
_cell.angle_beta   90.00
_cell.angle_gamma   90.00
#
_symmetry.space_group_name_H-M   'P 1'
#
loop_
_entity.id
_entity.type
_entity.pdbx_description
1 polymer ?
#
loop_
_entity_poly.entity_id
_entity_poly.type
_entity_poly.pdbx_seq_one_letter_code
_entity_poly.pdbx_strand_id
1 'polypeptide(L)'
;MGGGSFNSCSGIYATVGGGHNNFSSSTATTVAGGLQNVANIFYATVGGGTENSSIGSHATIGGGYQNTSGNESSTVGGGRYNMSSGLYSTVGGGYTNTSSGQYATVPGGYGNIAGDYSFAAGLYAKATNQGSFVWSDATGADLFSTNNQSWTARASGGVRFFSNAGATAGVFLAPNGTSWAAISDRNAKKNFQPVDVQAVLEKLAQVPVTQWNYQWESDTEVPHLGPMAQDFKGAFYPGRDDKSITTQEIDGVALAAIQGLNQKLEQRLEQKEAEITELKARLETLERLMRNGGAK
;
A
#
# COMPACT_ATOMS: atom_id res chain seq x y z
N MET A 1 -27.63 42.45 -10.34
CA MET A 1 -27.02 41.98 -11.60
C MET A 1 -26.09 43.05 -12.12
N GLY A 2 -24.85 42.71 -12.51
CA GLY A 2 -23.82 43.69 -12.89
C GLY A 2 -23.70 44.03 -14.38
N GLY A 3 -24.18 43.18 -15.31
CA GLY A 3 -24.16 43.47 -16.75
C GLY A 3 -24.38 42.24 -17.64
N GLY A 4 -24.18 42.39 -18.96
CA GLY A 4 -24.28 41.29 -19.94
C GLY A 4 -25.68 41.05 -20.53
N SER A 5 -25.94 39.88 -21.11
CA SER A 5 -27.22 39.54 -21.76
C SER A 5 -27.76 38.17 -21.34
N PHE A 6 -29.08 38.05 -21.31
CA PHE A 6 -29.80 36.81 -20.95
C PHE A 6 -29.51 36.24 -19.55
N ASN A 7 -28.99 37.05 -18.63
CA ASN A 7 -28.78 36.63 -17.25
C ASN A 7 -30.11 36.64 -16.47
N SER A 8 -30.30 35.65 -15.59
CA SER A 8 -31.44 35.54 -14.69
C SER A 8 -30.97 35.53 -13.23
N CYS A 9 -31.47 36.46 -12.43
CA CYS A 9 -31.13 36.60 -11.02
C CYS A 9 -32.42 36.81 -10.21
N SER A 10 -32.97 35.74 -9.64
CA SER A 10 -34.31 35.75 -9.05
C SER A 10 -34.36 35.43 -7.55
N GLY A 11 -33.27 34.92 -6.96
CA GLY A 11 -33.21 34.58 -5.54
C GLY A 11 -32.97 35.78 -4.61
N ILE A 12 -33.39 35.67 -3.35
CA ILE A 12 -33.10 36.68 -2.32
C ILE A 12 -31.59 36.73 -2.09
N TYR A 13 -30.97 37.92 -2.15
CA TYR A 13 -29.51 38.10 -2.10
C TYR A 13 -28.71 37.37 -3.19
N ALA A 14 -29.36 36.90 -4.25
CA ALA A 14 -28.66 36.31 -5.38
C ALA A 14 -27.83 37.36 -6.13
N THR A 15 -26.69 36.93 -6.68
CA THR A 15 -25.80 37.82 -7.45
C THR A 15 -25.40 37.18 -8.78
N VAL A 16 -25.49 37.98 -9.84
CA VAL A 16 -24.85 37.72 -11.13
C VAL A 16 -23.96 38.90 -11.46
N GLY A 17 -22.64 38.71 -11.52
CA GLY A 17 -21.69 39.79 -11.78
C GLY A 17 -21.69 40.28 -13.23
N GLY A 18 -21.95 39.40 -14.21
CA GLY A 18 -22.04 39.75 -15.63
C GLY A 18 -22.14 38.52 -16.53
N GLY A 19 -21.81 38.67 -17.82
CA GLY A 19 -21.69 37.55 -18.76
C GLY A 19 -22.94 37.25 -19.58
N HIS A 20 -23.05 36.03 -20.10
CA HIS A 20 -24.14 35.62 -21.00
C HIS A 20 -24.86 34.37 -20.49
N ASN A 21 -26.19 34.43 -20.37
CA ASN A 21 -27.04 33.29 -20.01
C ASN A 21 -26.70 32.63 -18.66
N ASN A 22 -26.34 33.42 -17.65
CA ASN A 22 -26.07 32.94 -16.29
C ASN A 22 -27.34 32.95 -15.43
N PHE A 23 -27.52 31.93 -14.58
CA PHE A 23 -28.70 31.73 -13.74
C PHE A 23 -28.32 31.64 -12.26
N SER A 24 -28.81 32.59 -11.45
CA SER A 24 -28.67 32.61 -9.99
C SER A 24 -30.04 32.75 -9.34
N SER A 25 -30.68 31.64 -8.93
CA SER A 25 -32.13 31.60 -8.71
C SER A 25 -32.61 31.34 -7.27
N SER A 26 -31.72 31.02 -6.33
CA SER A 26 -32.08 30.74 -4.92
C SER A 26 -31.37 31.69 -3.95
N THR A 27 -31.70 31.58 -2.65
CA THR A 27 -31.21 32.48 -1.61
C THR A 27 -29.68 32.47 -1.51
N ALA A 28 -29.07 33.66 -1.53
CA ALA A 28 -27.63 33.89 -1.42
C ALA A 28 -26.78 33.11 -2.44
N THR A 29 -27.34 32.82 -3.62
CA THR A 29 -26.58 32.23 -4.73
C THR A 29 -25.66 33.24 -5.39
N THR A 30 -24.51 32.80 -5.90
CA THR A 30 -23.55 33.67 -6.58
C THR A 30 -23.07 33.05 -7.88
N VAL A 31 -23.19 33.81 -8.97
CA VAL A 31 -22.47 33.56 -10.22
C VAL A 31 -21.65 34.80 -10.55
N ALA A 32 -20.32 34.73 -10.41
CA ALA A 32 -19.49 35.92 -10.60
C ALA A 32 -19.49 36.42 -12.08
N GLY A 33 -19.69 35.52 -13.05
CA GLY A 33 -19.78 35.87 -14.47
C GLY A 33 -19.68 34.64 -15.37
N GLY A 34 -19.28 34.83 -16.63
CA GLY A 34 -19.04 33.74 -17.59
C GLY A 34 -20.22 33.46 -18.54
N LEU A 35 -20.28 32.24 -19.07
CA LEU A 35 -21.28 31.81 -20.05
C LEU A 35 -22.04 30.59 -19.54
N GLN A 36 -23.38 30.64 -19.50
CA GLN A 36 -24.22 29.46 -19.20
C GLN A 36 -23.96 28.82 -17.82
N ASN A 37 -23.56 29.59 -16.81
CA ASN A 37 -23.37 29.07 -15.47
C ASN A 37 -24.68 29.08 -14.67
N VAL A 38 -24.87 28.07 -13.81
CA VAL A 38 -26.06 27.87 -12.99
C VAL A 38 -25.67 27.73 -11.51
N ALA A 39 -26.28 28.56 -10.66
CA ALA A 39 -26.29 28.43 -9.20
C ALA A 39 -27.75 28.51 -8.71
N ASN A 40 -28.37 27.38 -8.37
CA ASN A 40 -29.82 27.31 -8.17
C ASN A 40 -30.28 26.83 -6.77
N ILE A 41 -29.38 26.40 -5.89
CA ILE A 41 -29.70 26.01 -4.50
C ILE A 41 -29.05 26.97 -3.52
N PHE A 42 -29.62 27.11 -2.32
CA PHE A 42 -29.19 28.08 -1.30
C PHE A 42 -27.66 28.03 -1.03
N TYR A 43 -27.03 29.21 -1.03
CA TYR A 43 -25.58 29.42 -0.91
C TYR A 43 -24.69 28.79 -1.99
N ALA A 44 -25.27 28.27 -3.09
CA ALA A 44 -24.47 27.75 -4.19
C ALA A 44 -23.66 28.87 -4.88
N THR A 45 -22.40 28.57 -5.19
CA THR A 45 -21.47 29.52 -5.80
C THR A 45 -20.83 28.96 -7.07
N VAL A 46 -20.77 29.78 -8.11
CA VAL A 46 -19.93 29.59 -9.31
C VAL A 46 -19.04 30.81 -9.50
N GLY A 47 -17.72 30.62 -9.41
CA GLY A 47 -16.74 31.69 -9.58
C GLY A 47 -16.59 32.19 -11.03
N GLY A 48 -17.11 31.46 -12.02
CA GLY A 48 -17.14 31.87 -13.42
C GLY A 48 -16.99 30.67 -14.37
N GLY A 49 -16.44 30.91 -15.56
CA GLY A 49 -16.23 29.87 -16.58
C GLY A 49 -17.43 29.66 -17.49
N THR A 50 -17.56 28.45 -18.03
CA THR A 50 -18.58 28.12 -19.03
C THR A 50 -19.31 26.82 -18.67
N GLU A 51 -20.64 26.85 -18.70
CA GLU A 51 -21.50 25.67 -18.49
C GLU A 51 -21.29 24.96 -17.14
N ASN A 52 -20.96 25.69 -16.08
CA ASN A 52 -20.82 25.11 -14.74
C ASN A 52 -22.17 25.09 -14.00
N SER A 53 -22.42 24.02 -13.24
CA SER A 53 -23.70 23.77 -12.56
C SER A 53 -23.48 23.49 -11.07
N SER A 54 -23.62 24.52 -10.24
CA SER A 54 -23.59 24.40 -8.77
C SER A 54 -25.03 24.30 -8.25
N ILE A 55 -25.47 23.08 -7.97
CA ILE A 55 -26.86 22.72 -7.72
C ILE A 55 -27.08 21.98 -6.40
N GLY A 56 -26.08 21.98 -5.53
CA GLY A 56 -26.18 21.53 -4.14
C GLY A 56 -26.25 22.69 -3.16
N SER A 57 -26.81 22.43 -1.97
CA SER A 57 -26.73 23.34 -0.82
C SER A 57 -25.28 23.67 -0.50
N HIS A 58 -24.90 24.95 -0.38
CA HIS A 58 -23.50 25.36 -0.11
C HIS A 58 -22.47 24.81 -1.12
N ALA A 59 -22.91 24.35 -2.29
CA ALA A 59 -22.02 23.78 -3.29
C ALA A 59 -21.17 24.86 -3.94
N THR A 60 -19.91 24.54 -4.24
CA THR A 60 -18.96 25.50 -4.80
C THR A 60 -18.31 24.99 -6.08
N ILE A 61 -18.32 25.80 -7.12
CA ILE A 61 -17.48 25.62 -8.30
C ILE A 61 -16.58 26.84 -8.45
N GLY A 62 -15.26 26.65 -8.39
CA GLY A 62 -14.31 27.75 -8.57
C GLY A 62 -14.34 28.35 -9.99
N GLY A 63 -14.55 27.51 -11.00
CA GLY A 63 -14.70 27.91 -12.40
C GLY A 63 -14.49 26.73 -13.35
N GLY A 64 -14.04 26.98 -14.59
CA GLY A 64 -13.73 25.94 -15.58
C GLY A 64 -14.85 25.71 -16.59
N TYR A 65 -14.91 24.50 -17.15
CA TYR A 65 -15.85 24.15 -18.23
C TYR A 65 -16.63 22.86 -17.94
N GLN A 66 -17.96 22.93 -17.95
CA GLN A 66 -18.84 21.77 -17.74
C GLN A 66 -18.56 21.01 -16.44
N ASN A 67 -18.39 21.74 -15.33
CA ASN A 67 -18.27 21.13 -14.00
C ASN A 67 -19.63 21.11 -13.28
N THR A 68 -19.85 20.09 -12.46
CA THR A 68 -21.08 19.92 -11.67
C THR A 68 -20.75 19.71 -10.20
N SER A 69 -21.36 20.52 -9.33
CA SER A 69 -21.32 20.35 -7.88
C SER A 69 -22.75 20.15 -7.39
N GLY A 70 -23.14 18.90 -7.19
CA GLY A 70 -24.53 18.47 -7.20
C GLY A 70 -25.19 18.22 -5.84
N ASN A 71 -24.46 18.27 -4.73
CA ASN A 71 -24.97 17.85 -3.43
C ASN A 71 -24.51 18.80 -2.31
N GLU A 72 -25.04 18.61 -1.10
CA GLU A 72 -24.73 19.47 0.03
C GLU A 72 -23.23 19.53 0.30
N SER A 73 -22.71 20.76 0.38
CA SER A 73 -21.31 21.10 0.62
C SER A 73 -20.33 20.41 -0.35
N SER A 74 -20.78 19.99 -1.53
CA SER A 74 -19.87 19.45 -2.53
C SER A 74 -19.04 20.56 -3.19
N THR A 75 -17.81 20.25 -3.59
CA THR A 75 -16.89 21.25 -4.15
C THR A 75 -16.22 20.74 -5.41
N VAL A 76 -16.18 21.57 -6.44
CA VAL A 76 -15.27 21.44 -7.59
C VAL A 76 -14.36 22.65 -7.67
N GLY A 77 -13.06 22.47 -7.47
CA GLY A 77 -12.09 23.59 -7.53
C GLY A 77 -12.01 24.23 -8.93
N GLY A 78 -12.16 23.42 -9.98
CA GLY A 78 -12.21 23.89 -11.37
C GLY A 78 -11.96 22.75 -12.36
N GLY A 79 -11.34 23.05 -13.51
CA GLY A 79 -11.02 22.05 -14.54
C GLY A 79 -12.16 21.84 -15.53
N ARG A 80 -12.27 20.64 -16.11
CA ARG A 80 -13.24 20.33 -17.15
C ARG A 80 -13.92 18.97 -16.93
N TYR A 81 -15.25 18.93 -17.08
CA TYR A 81 -16.06 17.71 -16.92
C TYR A 81 -15.97 17.05 -15.53
N ASN A 82 -15.71 17.82 -14.49
CA ASN A 82 -15.62 17.27 -13.13
C ASN A 82 -17.00 17.24 -12.46
N MET A 83 -17.28 16.19 -11.70
CA MET A 83 -18.54 16.01 -10.99
C MET A 83 -18.30 15.69 -9.51
N SER A 84 -18.77 16.55 -8.61
CA SER A 84 -18.81 16.30 -7.17
C SER A 84 -20.27 16.19 -6.72
N SER A 85 -20.77 14.95 -6.57
CA SER A 85 -22.19 14.64 -6.33
C SER A 85 -22.47 13.90 -5.01
N GLY A 86 -21.44 13.56 -4.25
CA GLY A 86 -21.60 13.06 -2.88
C GLY A 86 -21.75 14.17 -1.85
N LEU A 87 -22.39 13.88 -0.71
CA LEU A 87 -22.45 14.80 0.44
C LEU A 87 -21.02 15.11 0.92
N TYR A 88 -20.67 16.39 1.06
CA TYR A 88 -19.32 16.84 1.45
C TYR A 88 -18.19 16.31 0.53
N SER A 89 -18.53 15.92 -0.70
CA SER A 89 -17.54 15.42 -1.66
C SER A 89 -16.69 16.55 -2.22
N THR A 90 -15.45 16.24 -2.60
CA THR A 90 -14.55 17.21 -3.23
C THR A 90 -13.90 16.64 -4.49
N VAL A 91 -13.90 17.45 -5.56
CA VAL A 91 -12.99 17.32 -6.70
C VAL A 91 -12.10 18.56 -6.75
N GLY A 92 -10.80 18.41 -6.52
CA GLY A 92 -9.86 19.54 -6.55
C GLY A 92 -9.73 20.20 -7.93
N GLY A 93 -9.87 19.41 -9.01
CA GLY A 93 -9.85 19.89 -10.39
C GLY A 93 -9.56 18.78 -11.38
N GLY A 94 -8.89 19.11 -12.50
CA GLY A 94 -8.48 18.13 -13.52
C GLY A 94 -9.50 17.92 -14.63
N TYR A 95 -9.50 16.74 -15.23
CA TYR A 95 -10.37 16.38 -16.36
C TYR A 95 -11.19 15.12 -16.04
N THR A 96 -12.50 15.18 -16.24
CA THR A 96 -13.43 14.02 -16.11
C THR A 96 -13.32 13.25 -14.79
N ASN A 97 -13.14 13.94 -13.67
CA ASN A 97 -13.09 13.32 -12.35
C ASN A 97 -14.47 13.30 -11.69
N THR A 98 -14.79 12.22 -10.99
CA THR A 98 -16.07 12.04 -10.30
C THR A 98 -15.86 11.72 -8.82
N SER A 99 -16.38 12.55 -7.94
CA SER A 99 -16.49 12.28 -6.50
C SER A 99 -17.97 12.09 -6.16
N SER A 100 -18.44 10.85 -6.17
CA SER A 100 -19.88 10.53 -6.05
C SER A 100 -20.30 10.07 -4.65
N GLY A 101 -19.35 9.65 -3.81
CA GLY A 101 -19.65 9.19 -2.46
C GLY A 101 -19.65 10.26 -1.38
N GLN A 102 -20.31 9.98 -0.27
CA GLN A 102 -20.26 10.82 0.93
C GLN A 102 -18.81 10.93 1.44
N TYR A 103 -18.34 12.15 1.69
CA TYR A 103 -16.94 12.48 2.07
C TYR A 103 -15.87 12.01 1.08
N ALA A 104 -16.25 11.67 -0.16
CA ALA A 104 -15.32 11.23 -1.19
C ALA A 104 -14.41 12.37 -1.65
N THR A 105 -13.15 12.06 -1.94
CA THR A 105 -12.18 13.04 -2.41
C THR A 105 -11.44 12.57 -3.66
N VAL A 106 -11.45 13.41 -4.69
CA VAL A 106 -10.54 13.33 -5.83
C VAL A 106 -9.70 14.61 -5.85
N PRO A 107 -8.39 14.56 -5.55
CA PRO A 107 -7.57 15.76 -5.49
C PRO A 107 -7.33 16.41 -6.87
N GLY A 108 -7.53 15.66 -7.96
CA GLY A 108 -7.32 16.13 -9.33
C GLY A 108 -7.01 14.96 -10.27
N GLY A 109 -6.24 15.22 -11.33
CA GLY A 109 -5.83 14.20 -12.30
C GLY A 109 -6.85 14.00 -13.42
N TYR A 110 -6.91 12.80 -14.00
CA TYR A 110 -7.78 12.50 -15.13
C TYR A 110 -8.54 11.18 -14.90
N GLY A 111 -9.87 11.25 -14.98
CA GLY A 111 -10.71 10.05 -15.08
C GLY A 111 -10.84 9.27 -13.78
N ASN A 112 -10.62 9.91 -12.62
CA ASN A 112 -10.69 9.25 -11.32
C ASN A 112 -12.13 9.20 -10.80
N ILE A 113 -12.48 8.16 -10.05
CA ILE A 113 -13.79 7.97 -9.43
C ILE A 113 -13.60 7.61 -7.95
N ALA A 114 -14.24 8.36 -7.04
CA ALA A 114 -14.26 8.07 -5.61
C ALA A 114 -15.69 7.87 -5.08
N GLY A 115 -15.92 6.72 -4.44
CA GLY A 115 -17.14 6.36 -3.70
C GLY A 115 -17.10 6.75 -2.22
N ASP A 116 -18.02 6.20 -1.41
CA ASP A 116 -18.21 6.66 -0.03
C ASP A 116 -16.95 6.52 0.83
N TYR A 117 -16.57 7.60 1.51
CA TYR A 117 -15.38 7.70 2.35
C TYR A 117 -14.06 7.38 1.63
N SER A 118 -14.03 7.49 0.30
CA SER A 118 -12.91 7.02 -0.53
C SER A 118 -12.05 8.15 -1.09
N PHE A 119 -10.82 7.79 -1.48
CA PHE A 119 -9.83 8.69 -2.08
C PHE A 119 -9.30 8.11 -3.39
N ALA A 120 -9.42 8.83 -4.51
CA ALA A 120 -8.91 8.37 -5.82
C ALA A 120 -8.00 9.42 -6.46
N ALA A 121 -6.74 9.07 -6.74
CA ALA A 121 -5.73 10.00 -7.24
C ALA A 121 -4.89 9.44 -8.39
N GLY A 122 -4.54 10.32 -9.33
CA GLY A 122 -3.67 10.02 -10.47
C GLY A 122 -4.42 9.98 -11.80
N LEU A 123 -4.23 8.91 -12.57
CA LEU A 123 -4.89 8.68 -13.85
C LEU A 123 -5.72 7.39 -13.80
N TYR A 124 -7.04 7.51 -14.00
CA TYR A 124 -7.98 6.39 -14.02
C TYR A 124 -8.04 5.55 -12.73
N ALA A 125 -7.86 6.16 -11.56
CA ALA A 125 -8.06 5.53 -10.26
C ALA A 125 -9.57 5.39 -9.93
N LYS A 126 -10.04 4.19 -9.59
CA LYS A 126 -11.44 3.86 -9.31
C LYS A 126 -11.60 3.33 -7.89
N ALA A 127 -11.73 4.23 -6.92
CA ALA A 127 -11.98 3.89 -5.52
C ALA A 127 -13.48 3.69 -5.28
N THR A 128 -14.04 2.60 -5.81
CA THR A 128 -15.49 2.33 -5.85
C THR A 128 -16.02 1.57 -4.64
N ASN A 129 -15.15 0.97 -3.83
CA ASN A 129 -15.52 0.34 -2.57
C ASN A 129 -15.50 1.37 -1.43
N GLN A 130 -16.32 1.16 -0.41
CA GLN A 130 -16.42 2.09 0.72
C GLN A 130 -15.09 2.17 1.49
N GLY A 131 -14.63 3.38 1.79
CA GLY A 131 -13.41 3.60 2.56
C GLY A 131 -12.14 3.20 1.83
N SER A 132 -12.17 3.11 0.50
CA SER A 132 -11.03 2.67 -0.29
C SER A 132 -10.14 3.83 -0.75
N PHE A 133 -8.85 3.56 -0.87
CA PHE A 133 -7.85 4.50 -1.35
C PHE A 133 -7.22 3.92 -2.60
N VAL A 134 -7.30 4.62 -3.73
CA VAL A 134 -6.74 4.16 -5.01
C VAL A 134 -5.77 5.18 -5.59
N TRP A 135 -4.51 4.76 -5.76
CA TRP A 135 -3.46 5.55 -6.39
C TRP A 135 -3.04 4.91 -7.70
N SER A 136 -3.18 5.62 -8.81
CA SER A 136 -2.92 5.09 -10.14
C SER A 136 -1.90 5.93 -10.90
N ASP A 137 -0.88 5.28 -11.44
CA ASP A 137 0.13 5.91 -12.29
C ASP A 137 -0.37 6.28 -13.69
N ALA A 138 0.51 6.91 -14.48
CA ALA A 138 0.21 7.42 -15.81
C ALA A 138 0.19 6.36 -16.93
N THR A 139 0.09 5.07 -16.61
CA THR A 139 0.09 4.00 -17.62
C THR A 139 -1.21 3.90 -18.42
N GLY A 140 -2.26 4.62 -18.02
CA GLY A 140 -3.47 4.81 -18.82
C GLY A 140 -4.50 3.69 -18.74
N ALA A 141 -4.31 2.69 -17.90
CA ALA A 141 -5.31 1.66 -17.60
C ALA A 141 -6.12 2.01 -16.34
N ASP A 142 -7.38 1.59 -16.28
CA ASP A 142 -8.15 1.69 -15.02
C ASP A 142 -7.46 0.88 -13.91
N LEU A 143 -7.56 1.38 -12.67
CA LEU A 143 -7.17 0.65 -11.46
C LEU A 143 -8.33 0.71 -10.47
N PHE A 144 -8.86 -0.44 -10.07
CA PHE A 144 -10.01 -0.53 -9.17
C PHE A 144 -9.59 -0.88 -7.75
N SER A 145 -10.28 -0.32 -6.76
CA SER A 145 -10.33 -0.91 -5.42
C SER A 145 -10.91 -2.32 -5.49
N THR A 146 -10.47 -3.21 -4.61
CA THR A 146 -10.94 -4.60 -4.59
C THR A 146 -11.95 -4.87 -3.48
N ASN A 147 -11.77 -4.25 -2.31
CA ASN A 147 -12.56 -4.51 -1.11
C ASN A 147 -12.92 -3.19 -0.42
N ASN A 148 -13.87 -3.25 0.52
CA ASN A 148 -14.08 -2.13 1.44
C ASN A 148 -12.86 -1.97 2.35
N GLN A 149 -12.59 -0.74 2.79
CA GLN A 149 -11.47 -0.40 3.68
C GLN A 149 -10.09 -0.84 3.13
N SER A 150 -9.88 -0.77 1.81
CA SER A 150 -8.65 -1.21 1.16
C SER A 150 -7.81 -0.06 0.61
N TRP A 151 -6.49 -0.26 0.53
CA TRP A 151 -5.61 0.58 -0.28
C TRP A 151 -5.09 -0.20 -1.49
N THR A 152 -5.32 0.33 -2.68
CA THR A 152 -4.83 -0.22 -3.95
C THR A 152 -3.94 0.80 -4.65
N ALA A 153 -2.71 0.42 -4.96
CA ALA A 153 -1.77 1.30 -5.65
C ALA A 153 -1.14 0.62 -6.85
N ARG A 154 -1.08 1.32 -7.99
CA ARG A 154 -0.27 0.95 -9.14
C ARG A 154 0.82 1.98 -9.35
N ALA A 155 2.06 1.55 -9.18
CA ALA A 155 3.25 2.27 -9.60
C ALA A 155 4.12 1.32 -10.44
N SER A 156 3.93 1.36 -11.75
CA SER A 156 4.67 0.54 -12.73
C SER A 156 6.19 0.74 -12.65
N GLY A 157 6.65 1.91 -12.19
CA GLY A 157 8.04 2.21 -11.88
C GLY A 157 8.53 1.71 -10.50
N GLY A 158 7.71 0.98 -9.76
CA GLY A 158 7.97 0.51 -8.41
C GLY A 158 7.45 1.43 -7.29
N VAL A 159 7.42 0.91 -6.08
CA VAL A 159 6.97 1.59 -4.85
C VAL A 159 8.13 1.67 -3.85
N ARG A 160 8.24 2.78 -3.10
CA ARG A 160 9.23 2.94 -2.03
C ARG A 160 8.54 3.45 -0.77
N PHE A 161 8.91 2.88 0.37
CA PHE A 161 8.51 3.34 1.70
C PHE A 161 9.75 3.64 2.52
N PHE A 162 9.96 4.92 2.83
CA PHE A 162 11.09 5.38 3.64
C PHE A 162 10.64 5.71 5.06
N SER A 163 11.48 5.37 6.04
CA SER A 163 11.24 5.64 7.46
C SER A 163 12.16 6.69 8.04
N ASN A 164 12.95 7.39 7.19
CA ASN A 164 13.78 8.50 7.60
C ASN A 164 13.82 9.62 6.56
N ALA A 165 14.18 10.83 7.01
CA ALA A 165 14.22 12.03 6.16
C ALA A 165 15.22 11.91 4.99
N GLY A 166 16.28 11.13 5.15
CA GLY A 166 17.31 10.95 4.13
C GLY A 166 16.99 9.91 3.05
N ALA A 167 15.85 9.22 3.12
CA ALA A 167 15.50 8.12 2.22
C ALA A 167 16.57 7.00 2.16
N THR A 168 17.27 6.78 3.27
CA THR A 168 18.32 5.74 3.40
C THR A 168 17.90 4.54 4.24
N ALA A 169 16.73 4.60 4.88
CA ALA A 169 16.12 3.49 5.60
C ALA A 169 14.70 3.26 5.06
N GLY A 170 14.37 2.01 4.73
CA GLY A 170 13.08 1.68 4.12
C GLY A 170 13.04 0.37 3.35
N VAL A 171 11.94 0.18 2.63
CA VAL A 171 11.68 -0.97 1.75
C VAL A 171 11.20 -0.48 0.38
N PHE A 172 11.42 -1.27 -0.67
CA PHE A 172 10.95 -0.96 -2.01
C PHE A 172 10.49 -2.20 -2.78
N LEU A 173 9.54 -2.00 -3.68
CA LEU A 173 9.13 -2.95 -4.71
C LEU A 173 9.68 -2.45 -6.05
N ALA A 174 10.49 -3.25 -6.73
CA ALA A 174 11.05 -2.90 -8.03
C ALA A 174 9.95 -2.89 -9.12
N PRO A 175 10.16 -2.22 -10.27
CA PRO A 175 9.31 -2.39 -11.44
C PRO A 175 9.09 -3.87 -11.76
N ASN A 176 7.83 -4.29 -11.91
CA ASN A 176 7.43 -5.70 -12.13
C ASN A 176 7.88 -6.70 -11.05
N GLY A 177 8.39 -6.22 -9.91
CA GLY A 177 8.76 -7.07 -8.77
C GLY A 177 7.52 -7.62 -8.08
N THR A 178 7.65 -8.81 -7.50
CA THR A 178 6.60 -9.47 -6.71
C THR A 178 6.99 -9.66 -5.25
N SER A 179 8.16 -9.17 -4.84
CA SER A 179 8.68 -9.24 -3.48
C SER A 179 9.27 -7.91 -3.03
N TRP A 180 9.14 -7.61 -1.73
CA TRP A 180 9.74 -6.43 -1.12
C TRP A 180 11.24 -6.60 -0.96
N ALA A 181 12.00 -5.57 -1.31
CA ALA A 181 13.42 -5.45 -1.04
C ALA A 181 13.65 -4.48 0.12
N ALA A 182 14.31 -4.94 1.18
CA ALA A 182 14.81 -4.08 2.25
C ALA A 182 16.20 -3.54 1.86
N ILE A 183 16.52 -2.31 2.29
CA ILE A 183 17.87 -1.74 2.11
C ILE A 183 18.89 -2.63 2.84
N SER A 184 19.85 -3.19 2.11
CA SER A 184 20.79 -4.21 2.61
C SER A 184 22.23 -4.01 2.11
N ASP A 185 22.61 -2.78 1.77
CA ASP A 185 23.95 -2.42 1.28
C ASP A 185 25.03 -2.59 2.38
N ARG A 186 26.24 -3.05 2.01
CA ARG A 186 27.37 -3.21 2.95
C ARG A 186 27.80 -1.86 3.53
N ASN A 187 27.78 -0.80 2.73
CA ASN A 187 28.14 0.57 3.14
C ASN A 187 27.07 1.19 4.05
N ALA A 188 25.84 0.66 4.04
CA ALA A 188 24.79 1.04 4.99
C ALA A 188 24.92 0.32 6.35
N LYS A 189 25.83 -0.66 6.47
CA LYS A 189 26.02 -1.50 7.65
C LYS A 189 27.38 -1.25 8.29
N LYS A 190 27.47 -1.50 9.59
CA LYS A 190 28.70 -1.33 10.39
C LYS A 190 28.76 -2.37 11.50
N ASN A 191 29.91 -2.46 12.16
CA ASN A 191 30.15 -3.34 13.31
C ASN A 191 29.98 -4.84 12.97
N PHE A 192 30.51 -5.27 11.83
CA PHE A 192 30.47 -6.67 11.43
C PHE A 192 31.25 -7.54 12.42
N GLN A 193 30.60 -8.60 12.90
CA GLN A 193 31.20 -9.64 13.73
C GLN A 193 30.93 -11.01 13.10
N PRO A 194 31.90 -11.94 13.13
CA PRO A 194 31.65 -13.31 12.70
C PRO A 194 30.60 -13.96 13.60
N VAL A 195 29.86 -14.92 13.05
CA VAL A 195 28.82 -15.67 13.75
C VAL A 195 29.23 -17.13 13.81
N ASP A 196 29.12 -17.75 14.98
CA ASP A 196 29.20 -19.20 15.13
C ASP A 196 27.90 -19.84 14.62
N VAL A 197 27.96 -20.34 13.39
CA VAL A 197 26.80 -20.89 12.69
C VAL A 197 26.31 -22.21 13.29
N GLN A 198 27.18 -23.01 13.92
CA GLN A 198 26.76 -24.23 14.61
C GLN A 198 25.99 -23.89 15.88
N ALA A 199 26.48 -22.91 16.65
CA ALA A 199 25.75 -22.41 17.81
C ALA A 199 24.38 -21.80 17.44
N VAL A 200 24.28 -21.12 16.28
CA VAL A 200 22.99 -20.63 15.76
C VAL A 200 22.05 -21.79 15.44
N LEU A 201 22.51 -22.82 14.74
CA LEU A 201 21.72 -24.02 14.45
C LEU A 201 21.23 -24.69 15.74
N GLU A 202 22.12 -24.87 16.71
CA GLU A 202 21.79 -25.53 17.98
C GLU A 202 20.73 -24.76 18.75
N LYS A 203 20.85 -23.43 18.83
CA LYS A 203 19.82 -22.57 19.41
C LYS A 203 18.51 -22.67 18.66
N LEU A 204 18.55 -22.60 17.31
CA LEU A 204 17.34 -22.62 16.49
C LEU A 204 16.58 -23.94 16.66
N ALA A 205 17.30 -25.05 16.78
CA ALA A 205 16.71 -26.36 17.02
C ALA A 205 15.98 -26.47 18.37
N GLN A 206 16.24 -25.56 19.32
CA GLN A 206 15.52 -25.48 20.59
C GLN A 206 14.37 -24.48 20.58
N VAL A 207 14.26 -23.61 19.56
CA VAL A 207 13.14 -22.66 19.46
C VAL A 207 11.88 -23.43 19.03
N PRO A 208 10.79 -23.41 19.82
CA PRO A 208 9.55 -24.05 19.43
C PRO A 208 8.99 -23.45 18.14
N VAL A 209 8.58 -24.32 17.21
CA VAL A 209 7.80 -23.96 16.04
C VAL A 209 6.46 -24.68 16.16
N THR A 210 5.38 -23.92 16.22
CA THR A 210 4.03 -24.45 16.43
C THR A 210 3.07 -23.90 15.39
N GLN A 211 1.89 -24.52 15.31
CA GLN A 211 0.75 -23.96 14.61
C GLN A 211 -0.05 -23.06 15.56
N TRP A 212 -0.52 -21.92 15.07
CA TRP A 212 -1.25 -20.95 15.89
C TRP A 212 -2.18 -20.07 15.04
N ASN A 213 -3.20 -19.50 15.67
CA ASN A 213 -4.06 -18.46 15.12
C ASN A 213 -3.97 -17.20 15.99
N TYR A 214 -4.21 -16.03 15.40
CA TYR A 214 -4.36 -14.82 16.18
C TYR A 214 -5.70 -14.84 16.95
N GLN A 215 -5.76 -14.12 18.07
CA GLN A 215 -6.97 -14.04 18.90
C GLN A 215 -8.18 -13.41 18.18
N TRP A 216 -7.95 -12.65 17.10
CA TRP A 216 -8.99 -12.03 16.28
C TRP A 216 -9.37 -12.85 15.05
N GLU A 217 -8.69 -13.97 14.80
CA GLU A 217 -9.00 -14.91 13.73
C GLU A 217 -10.09 -15.89 14.20
N SER A 218 -10.84 -16.43 13.25
CA SER A 218 -11.82 -17.47 13.55
C SER A 218 -11.11 -18.81 13.80
N ASP A 219 -11.63 -19.63 14.71
CA ASP A 219 -11.13 -20.99 14.99
C ASP A 219 -11.17 -21.93 13.76
N THR A 220 -11.86 -21.52 12.69
CA THR A 220 -11.95 -22.25 11.42
C THR A 220 -10.91 -21.84 10.38
N GLU A 221 -10.11 -20.80 10.64
CA GLU A 221 -9.07 -20.34 9.71
C GLU A 221 -7.85 -21.26 9.73
N VAL A 222 -7.17 -21.37 8.58
CA VAL A 222 -5.94 -22.17 8.48
C VAL A 222 -4.89 -21.59 9.42
N PRO A 223 -4.30 -22.39 10.32
CA PRO A 223 -3.32 -21.87 11.27
C PRO A 223 -2.05 -21.42 10.57
N HIS A 224 -1.43 -20.39 11.14
CA HIS A 224 -0.07 -19.98 10.81
C HIS A 224 0.94 -20.99 11.35
N LEU A 225 2.14 -21.02 10.77
CA LEU A 225 3.24 -21.87 11.22
C LEU A 225 4.46 -21.00 11.49
N GLY A 226 4.94 -21.01 12.73
CA GLY A 226 6.13 -20.24 13.10
C GLY A 226 6.42 -20.24 14.59
N PRO A 227 7.54 -19.65 15.00
CA PRO A 227 7.88 -19.48 16.41
C PRO A 227 7.13 -18.30 17.03
N MET A 228 7.08 -18.29 18.36
CA MET A 228 6.65 -17.13 19.14
C MET A 228 7.83 -16.15 19.28
N ALA A 229 7.51 -14.84 19.25
CA ALA A 229 8.53 -13.79 19.31
C ALA A 229 9.37 -13.86 20.59
N GLN A 230 8.78 -14.23 21.72
CA GLN A 230 9.45 -14.33 23.01
C GLN A 230 10.56 -15.39 22.99
N ASP A 231 10.27 -16.59 22.49
CA ASP A 231 11.24 -17.69 22.40
C ASP A 231 12.35 -17.36 21.40
N PHE A 232 11.97 -16.87 20.21
CA PHE A 232 12.91 -16.54 19.15
C PHE A 232 13.85 -15.39 19.54
N LYS A 233 13.30 -14.29 20.08
CA LYS A 233 14.10 -13.13 20.52
C LYS A 233 14.92 -13.46 21.75
N GLY A 234 14.39 -14.27 22.68
CA GLY A 234 15.16 -14.78 23.82
C GLY A 234 16.41 -15.54 23.39
N ALA A 235 16.32 -16.35 22.32
CA ALA A 235 17.45 -17.12 21.81
C ALA A 235 18.51 -16.28 21.04
N PHE A 236 18.06 -15.34 20.20
CA PHE A 236 18.93 -14.67 19.22
C PHE A 236 19.14 -13.17 19.41
N TYR A 237 18.19 -12.48 20.03
CA TYR A 237 18.18 -11.02 20.14
C TYR A 237 17.76 -10.54 21.54
N PRO A 238 18.44 -11.00 22.61
CA PRO A 238 18.05 -10.65 23.97
C PRO A 238 18.09 -9.14 24.19
N GLY A 239 17.04 -8.60 24.82
CA GLY A 239 16.88 -7.16 25.08
C GLY A 239 16.26 -6.35 23.95
N ARG A 240 15.93 -6.96 22.81
CA ARG A 240 15.00 -6.36 21.82
C ARG A 240 13.55 -6.56 22.24
N ASP A 241 12.63 -5.98 21.48
CA ASP A 241 11.21 -6.28 21.63
C ASP A 241 10.96 -7.78 21.47
N ASP A 242 10.08 -8.32 22.30
CA ASP A 242 9.75 -9.74 22.38
C ASP A 242 8.34 -10.04 21.82
N LYS A 243 7.79 -9.10 21.05
CA LYS A 243 6.41 -9.15 20.51
C LYS A 243 6.33 -9.10 18.99
N SER A 244 7.45 -8.87 18.30
CA SER A 244 7.51 -8.92 16.84
C SER A 244 8.73 -9.70 16.39
N ILE A 245 8.67 -10.25 15.18
CA ILE A 245 9.85 -10.79 14.50
C ILE A 245 9.86 -10.20 13.11
N THR A 246 10.97 -9.57 12.74
CA THR A 246 11.13 -9.04 11.38
C THR A 246 11.57 -10.15 10.42
N THR A 247 11.21 -10.03 9.14
CA THR A 247 11.69 -10.95 8.10
C THR A 247 13.21 -10.99 8.04
N GLN A 248 13.87 -9.84 8.18
CA GLN A 248 15.34 -9.75 8.19
C GLN A 248 16.00 -10.54 9.33
N GLU A 249 15.35 -10.62 10.51
CA GLU A 249 15.85 -11.39 11.65
C GLU A 249 15.71 -12.90 11.42
N ILE A 250 14.54 -13.36 10.97
CA ILE A 250 14.33 -14.78 10.64
C ILE A 250 15.23 -15.21 9.50
N ASP A 251 15.32 -14.44 8.41
CA ASP A 251 16.15 -14.79 7.25
C ASP A 251 17.62 -14.90 7.63
N GLY A 252 18.12 -13.97 8.46
CA GLY A 252 19.49 -14.00 8.95
C GLY A 252 19.80 -15.25 9.79
N VAL A 253 18.91 -15.60 10.73
CA VAL A 253 19.05 -16.81 11.56
C VAL A 253 18.93 -18.07 10.70
N ALA A 254 17.98 -18.13 9.77
CA ALA A 254 17.79 -19.27 8.89
C ALA A 254 19.02 -19.52 8.00
N LEU A 255 19.57 -18.48 7.37
CA LEU A 255 20.79 -18.59 6.56
C LEU A 255 21.99 -19.09 7.39
N ALA A 256 22.17 -18.56 8.60
CA ALA A 256 23.22 -19.01 9.50
C ALA A 256 23.00 -20.47 9.95
N ALA A 257 21.78 -20.86 10.30
CA ALA A 257 21.46 -22.23 10.69
C ALA A 257 21.67 -23.23 9.53
N ILE A 258 21.36 -22.85 8.28
CA ILE A 258 21.64 -23.66 7.08
C ILE A 258 23.14 -23.90 6.94
N GLN A 259 23.96 -22.86 7.11
CA GLN A 259 25.43 -23.01 7.09
C GLN A 259 25.91 -23.91 8.22
N GLY A 260 25.38 -23.73 9.44
CA GLY A 260 25.68 -24.59 10.58
C GLY A 260 25.30 -26.06 10.34
N LEU A 261 24.17 -26.30 9.66
CA LEU A 261 23.72 -27.64 9.33
C LEU A 261 24.65 -28.30 8.31
N ASN A 262 25.06 -27.55 7.29
CA ASN A 262 26.04 -28.05 6.31
C ASN A 262 27.35 -28.45 6.99
N GLN A 263 27.90 -27.59 7.87
CA GLN A 263 29.12 -27.91 8.61
C GLN A 263 28.97 -29.16 9.50
N LYS A 264 27.83 -29.29 10.18
CA LYS A 264 27.54 -30.47 11.02
C LYS A 264 27.43 -31.75 10.19
N LEU A 265 26.89 -31.66 8.97
CA LEU A 265 26.79 -32.79 8.05
C LEU A 265 28.17 -33.20 7.51
N GLU A 266 29.01 -32.24 7.09
CA GLU A 266 30.39 -32.49 6.64
C GLU A 266 31.21 -33.19 7.72
N GLN A 267 31.19 -32.67 8.96
CA GLN A 267 31.90 -33.28 10.10
C GLN A 267 31.43 -34.71 10.37
N ARG A 268 30.13 -34.97 10.30
CA ARG A 268 29.58 -36.33 10.48
C ARG A 268 29.99 -37.25 9.33
N LEU A 269 30.05 -36.74 8.11
CA LEU A 269 30.46 -37.51 6.94
C LEU A 269 31.93 -37.92 7.06
N GLU A 270 32.82 -36.98 7.38
CA GLU A 270 34.24 -37.25 7.61
C GLU A 270 34.45 -38.27 8.74
N GLN A 271 33.72 -38.12 9.85
CA GLN A 271 33.75 -39.07 10.95
C GLN A 271 33.33 -40.48 10.51
N LYS A 272 32.29 -40.57 9.69
CA LYS A 272 31.81 -41.86 9.16
C LYS A 272 32.79 -42.46 8.15
N GLU A 273 33.44 -41.67 7.31
CA GLU A 273 34.46 -42.14 6.37
C GLU A 273 35.70 -42.66 7.10
N ALA A 274 36.11 -41.99 8.19
CA ALA A 274 37.19 -42.47 9.05
C ALA A 274 36.83 -43.82 9.71
N GLU A 275 35.62 -43.93 10.27
CA GLU A 275 35.11 -45.16 10.88
C GLU A 275 35.05 -46.32 9.85
N ILE A 276 34.55 -46.05 8.64
CA ILE A 276 34.50 -47.04 7.55
C ILE A 276 35.92 -47.49 7.16
N THR A 277 36.87 -46.56 7.08
CA THR A 277 38.26 -46.86 6.74
C THR A 277 38.90 -47.76 7.79
N GLU A 278 38.69 -47.46 9.07
CA GLU A 278 39.17 -48.28 10.19
C GLU A 278 38.54 -49.68 10.17
N LEU A 279 37.21 -49.77 9.98
CA LEU A 279 36.50 -51.04 9.91
C LEU A 279 36.98 -51.91 8.74
N LYS A 280 37.22 -51.32 7.56
CA LYS A 280 37.79 -52.03 6.41
C LYS A 280 39.19 -52.59 6.73
N ALA A 281 40.06 -51.81 7.36
CA ALA A 281 41.38 -52.26 7.76
C ALA A 281 41.34 -53.43 8.77
N ARG A 282 40.41 -53.38 9.73
CA ARG A 282 40.18 -54.49 10.68
C ARG A 282 39.66 -55.73 9.98
N LEU A 283 38.72 -55.59 9.05
CA LEU A 283 38.16 -56.69 8.27
C LEU A 283 39.26 -57.39 7.45
N GLU A 284 40.09 -56.64 6.71
CA GLU A 284 41.22 -57.20 5.96
C GLU A 284 42.20 -57.95 6.87
N THR A 285 42.44 -57.44 8.07
CA THR A 285 43.30 -58.09 9.07
C THR A 285 42.71 -59.43 9.51
N LEU A 286 41.41 -59.47 9.82
CA LEU A 286 40.70 -60.71 10.19
C LEU A 286 40.68 -61.72 9.05
N GLU A 287 40.41 -61.28 7.82
CA GLU A 287 40.42 -62.13 6.62
C GLU A 287 41.80 -62.76 6.38
N ARG A 288 42.89 -62.00 6.60
CA ARG A 288 44.26 -62.54 6.55
C ARG A 288 44.51 -63.58 7.63
N LEU A 289 44.06 -63.34 8.86
CA LEU A 289 44.21 -64.31 9.96
C LEU A 289 43.45 -65.61 9.66
N MET A 290 42.23 -65.52 9.13
CA MET A 290 41.45 -66.71 8.75
C MET A 290 42.08 -67.49 7.60
N ARG A 291 42.61 -66.82 6.57
CA ARG A 291 43.34 -67.49 5.48
C ARG A 291 44.59 -68.22 5.96
N ASN A 292 45.34 -67.63 6.88
CA ASN A 292 46.55 -68.24 7.43
C ASN A 292 46.25 -69.35 8.46
N GLY A 293 45.10 -69.29 9.14
CA GLY A 293 44.66 -70.30 10.10
C GLY A 293 44.04 -71.57 9.46
N GLY A 294 43.57 -71.49 8.21
CA GLY A 294 42.95 -72.62 7.49
C GLY A 294 43.92 -73.52 6.69
N ALA A 295 45.23 -73.27 6.75
CA ALA A 295 46.25 -74.02 6.02
C ALA A 295 46.91 -75.17 6.83
N LYS A 296 46.16 -75.80 7.73
CA LYS A 296 46.57 -77.02 8.45
C LYS A 296 45.77 -78.23 8.01
#